data_AF-A0A109LNB8-F1
#
_entry.id   AF-A0A109LNB8-F1
#
_cell.length_a   1.000
_cell.length_b   1.000
_cell.length_c   1.000
_cell.angle_alpha   90.00
_cell.angle_beta   90.00
_cell.angle_gamma   90.00
#
_symmetry.space_group_name_H-M   'P 1'
#
loop_
_entity.id
_entity.type
_entity.pdbx_description
1 polymer ?
#
loop_
_entity_poly.entity_id
_entity_poly.type
_entity_poly.pdbx_seq_one_letter_code
_entity_poly.pdbx_strand_id
1 'polypeptide(L)'
;MRIRMAIFSAALALGTAPVLVAPAMAQSSSNEVAKDGSCPKGFKQSGSSCVSSSQVAITKIGSCPTGFKASANYCVGDKGDYAEIRSGSCPTGLKTSGKYCVK
;
A
#
# COMPACT_ATOMS: atom_id res chain seq x y z
N MET A 1 -24.81 -13.10 -62.68
CA MET A 1 -23.48 -13.47 -62.13
C MET A 1 -22.54 -12.31 -62.42
N ARG A 2 -21.85 -11.59 -61.52
CA ARG A 2 -21.37 -11.84 -60.14
C ARG A 2 -21.26 -10.46 -59.45
N ILE A 3 -22.03 -10.22 -58.39
CA ILE A 3 -21.61 -10.19 -56.97
C ILE A 3 -20.79 -8.94 -56.62
N ARG A 4 -21.44 -8.04 -55.88
CA ARG A 4 -20.83 -7.01 -55.03
C ARG A 4 -19.93 -7.70 -54.01
N MET A 5 -18.63 -7.41 -54.01
CA MET A 5 -17.71 -7.84 -52.95
C MET A 5 -17.07 -6.60 -52.32
N ALA A 6 -17.72 -6.17 -51.24
CA ALA A 6 -17.12 -5.38 -50.20
C ALA A 6 -16.00 -6.19 -49.55
N ILE A 7 -14.80 -5.62 -49.44
CA ILE A 7 -13.83 -6.05 -48.44
C ILE A 7 -13.09 -4.81 -47.96
N PHE A 8 -13.72 -4.10 -47.02
CA PHE A 8 -13.04 -3.11 -46.17
C PHE A 8 -12.00 -3.89 -45.37
N SER A 9 -10.72 -3.70 -45.70
CA SER A 9 -9.60 -4.30 -45.01
C SER A 9 -9.69 -3.98 -43.52
N ALA A 10 -9.93 -5.02 -42.73
CA ALA A 10 -9.97 -4.97 -41.29
C ALA A 10 -8.59 -4.54 -40.76
N ALA A 11 -8.50 -3.32 -40.24
CA ALA A 11 -7.39 -2.90 -39.42
C ALA A 11 -7.40 -3.75 -38.14
N LEU A 12 -6.56 -4.78 -38.08
CA LEU A 12 -6.23 -5.48 -36.85
C LEU A 12 -5.44 -4.49 -35.96
N ALA A 13 -6.16 -3.73 -35.15
CA ALA A 13 -5.57 -3.01 -34.04
C ALA A 13 -5.06 -4.04 -33.03
N LEU A 14 -3.73 -4.21 -32.97
CA LEU A 14 -3.04 -4.83 -31.86
C LEU A 14 -3.29 -3.98 -30.62
N GLY A 15 -4.37 -4.29 -29.90
CA GLY A 15 -4.67 -3.70 -28.60
C GLY A 15 -3.66 -4.19 -27.58
N THR A 16 -2.55 -3.48 -27.45
CA THR A 16 -1.69 -3.55 -26.26
C THR A 16 -2.47 -2.95 -25.10
N ALA A 17 -3.20 -3.80 -24.37
CA ALA A 17 -3.80 -3.41 -23.11
C ALA A 17 -2.66 -2.98 -22.16
N PRO A 18 -2.68 -1.75 -21.63
CA PRO A 18 -1.76 -1.39 -20.56
C PRO A 18 -2.15 -2.22 -19.34
N VAL A 19 -1.31 -3.20 -18.99
CA VAL A 19 -1.39 -3.88 -17.71
C VAL A 19 -1.09 -2.82 -16.66
N LEU A 20 -2.13 -2.30 -16.00
CA LEU A 20 -1.99 -1.46 -14.82
C LEU A 20 -1.45 -2.35 -13.70
N VAL A 21 -0.12 -2.46 -13.64
CA VAL A 21 0.58 -3.06 -12.50
C VAL A 21 0.38 -2.10 -11.33
N ALA A 22 -0.66 -2.33 -10.53
CA ALA A 22 -0.75 -1.68 -9.22
C ALA A 22 0.49 -2.13 -8.43
N PRO A 23 1.35 -1.21 -7.97
CA PRO A 23 2.47 -1.60 -7.14
C PRO A 23 1.85 -2.15 -5.85
N ALA A 24 2.02 -3.46 -5.62
CA ALA A 24 1.84 -4.05 -4.31
C ALA A 24 2.94 -3.46 -3.42
N MET A 25 2.69 -2.27 -2.88
CA MET A 25 3.61 -1.63 -1.96
C MET A 25 3.65 -2.51 -0.72
N ALA A 26 4.77 -3.23 -0.55
CA ALA A 26 5.12 -3.79 0.73
C ALA A 26 5.30 -2.60 1.68
N GLN A 27 4.21 -2.25 2.38
CA GLN A 27 4.18 -1.07 3.22
C GLN A 27 4.68 -1.47 4.61
N SER A 28 5.85 -0.95 4.99
CA SER A 28 6.40 -1.08 6.33
C SER A 28 6.14 0.18 7.16
N SER A 29 6.32 0.08 8.47
CA SER A 29 6.20 1.20 9.38
C SER A 29 7.38 2.14 9.20
N SER A 30 7.09 3.42 9.04
CA SER A 30 8.09 4.44 8.80
C SER A 30 7.71 5.75 9.48
N ASN A 31 8.71 6.59 9.68
CA ASN A 31 8.55 7.97 10.13
C ASN A 31 7.83 8.84 9.10
N GLU A 32 7.73 8.39 7.85
CA GLU A 32 6.99 9.05 6.78
C GLU A 32 6.03 8.06 6.13
N VAL A 33 4.73 8.36 6.15
CA VAL A 33 3.68 7.54 5.51
C VAL A 33 2.88 8.36 4.51
N ALA A 34 2.44 7.73 3.42
CA ALA A 34 1.53 8.37 2.47
C ALA A 34 0.23 8.76 3.19
N LYS A 35 -0.26 9.97 2.94
CA LYS A 35 -1.48 10.52 3.55
C LYS A 35 -2.73 9.91 2.92
N ASP A 36 -3.52 9.25 3.74
CA ASP A 36 -4.77 8.57 3.45
C ASP A 36 -5.84 9.15 4.38
N GLY A 37 -6.49 10.22 3.92
CA GLY A 37 -7.34 11.06 4.77
C GLY A 37 -6.53 11.97 5.68
N SER A 38 -6.62 11.79 6.99
CA SER A 38 -5.97 12.64 8.00
C SER A 38 -4.69 12.01 8.55
N CYS A 39 -3.67 12.82 8.79
CA CYS A 39 -2.43 12.34 9.41
C CYS A 39 -2.69 11.81 10.82
N PRO A 40 -2.01 10.72 11.23
CA PRO A 40 -2.17 10.17 12.56
C PRO A 40 -1.62 11.12 13.64
N LYS A 41 -2.01 10.88 14.89
CA LYS A 41 -1.58 11.70 16.02
C LYS A 41 -0.06 11.67 16.15
N GLY A 42 0.54 12.86 16.23
CA GLY A 42 2.00 13.05 16.33
C GLY A 42 2.75 13.06 15.00
N PHE A 43 2.02 12.96 13.88
CA PHE A 43 2.55 13.21 12.53
C PHE A 43 2.13 14.59 12.03
N LYS A 44 3.03 15.24 11.30
CA LYS A 44 2.78 16.52 10.61
C LYS A 44 2.56 16.24 9.14
N GLN A 45 1.55 16.88 8.56
CA GLN A 45 1.32 16.81 7.13
C GLN A 45 2.46 17.51 6.38
N SER A 46 3.05 16.81 5.42
CA SER A 46 4.05 17.32 4.49
C SER A 46 3.59 16.96 3.07
N GLY A 47 2.89 17.89 2.41
CA GLY A 47 2.29 17.63 1.09
C GLY A 47 1.28 16.47 1.12
N SER A 48 1.59 15.41 0.36
CA SER A 48 0.83 14.16 0.26
C SER A 48 1.28 13.07 1.24
N SER A 49 2.20 13.38 2.16
CA SER A 49 2.71 12.48 3.18
C SER A 49 2.46 13.02 4.59
N CYS A 50 2.57 12.15 5.57
CA CYS A 50 2.55 12.46 6.99
C CYS A 50 3.90 12.06 7.57
N VAL A 51 4.59 12.99 8.24
CA VAL A 51 5.97 12.81 8.72
C VAL A 51 6.05 13.05 10.22
N SER A 52 6.80 12.21 10.94
CA SER A 52 7.08 12.36 12.38
C SER A 52 8.56 12.08 12.67
N SER A 53 9.16 12.85 13.57
CA SER A 53 10.56 12.64 14.00
C SER A 53 10.72 11.58 15.10
N SER A 54 9.63 11.25 15.79
CA SER A 54 9.68 10.48 17.05
C SER A 54 8.76 9.26 17.05
N GLN A 55 8.04 9.02 15.96
CA GLN A 55 7.07 7.94 15.87
C GLN A 55 7.11 7.34 14.47
N VAL A 56 6.69 6.08 14.39
CA VAL A 56 6.50 5.37 13.12
C VAL A 56 5.02 5.09 12.90
N ALA A 57 4.58 5.04 11.66
CA ALA A 57 3.21 4.71 11.32
C ALA A 57 3.18 3.71 10.17
N ILE A 58 2.11 2.93 10.11
CA ILE A 58 1.80 2.00 9.03
C ILE A 58 0.30 2.05 8.73
N THR A 59 -0.10 1.82 7.48
CA THR A 59 -1.54 1.78 7.13
C THR A 59 -2.26 0.71 7.93
N LYS A 60 -3.45 1.05 8.44
CA LYS A 60 -4.31 0.17 9.22
C LYS A 60 -5.15 -0.75 8.31
N ILE A 61 -4.94 -2.05 8.42
CA ILE A 61 -5.67 -3.13 7.75
C ILE A 61 -6.33 -3.97 8.85
N GLY A 62 -7.53 -3.57 9.25
CA GLY A 62 -8.26 -4.18 10.36
C GLY A 62 -7.68 -3.76 11.72
N SER A 63 -7.16 -4.71 12.49
CA SER A 63 -6.62 -4.47 13.83
C SER A 63 -5.13 -4.14 13.77
N CYS A 64 -4.71 -3.14 14.53
CA CYS A 64 -3.30 -2.79 14.63
C CYS A 64 -2.47 -3.89 15.29
N PRO A 65 -1.20 -4.04 14.91
CA PRO A 65 -0.33 -5.04 15.50
C PRO A 65 -0.01 -4.72 16.97
N THR A 66 0.45 -5.73 17.69
CA THR A 66 0.94 -5.60 19.07
C THR A 66 2.03 -4.52 19.14
N GLY A 67 1.94 -3.62 20.13
CA GLY A 67 2.84 -2.48 20.28
C GLY A 67 2.36 -1.20 19.60
N PHE A 68 1.51 -1.31 18.58
CA PHE A 68 1.01 -0.14 17.85
C PHE A 68 -0.38 0.30 18.34
N LYS A 69 -0.63 1.61 18.31
CA LYS A 69 -1.92 2.23 18.64
C LYS A 69 -2.65 2.65 17.38
N ALA A 70 -3.94 2.33 17.29
CA ALA A 70 -4.77 2.81 16.18
C ALA A 70 -4.96 4.32 16.25
N SER A 71 -4.65 5.01 15.16
CA SER A 71 -4.86 6.45 14.98
C SER A 71 -5.31 6.73 13.56
N ALA A 72 -6.58 7.13 13.40
CA ALA A 72 -7.22 7.29 12.09
C ALA A 72 -7.07 6.02 11.22
N ASN A 73 -6.57 6.17 9.99
CA ASN A 73 -6.32 5.08 9.04
C ASN A 73 -4.94 4.42 9.23
N TYR A 74 -4.28 4.66 10.37
CA TYR A 74 -2.93 4.17 10.63
C TYR A 74 -2.82 3.49 11.99
N CYS A 75 -1.76 2.72 12.12
CA CYS A 75 -1.25 2.19 13.37
C CYS A 75 0.06 2.90 13.67
N VAL A 76 0.13 3.58 14.81
CA VAL A 76 1.28 4.38 15.26
C VAL A 76 2.04 3.62 16.32
N GLY A 77 3.35 3.49 16.13
CA GLY A 77 4.29 2.92 17.10
C GLY A 77 5.28 3.96 17.60
N ASP A 78 6.06 3.58 18.60
CA ASP A 78 7.15 4.38 19.13
C ASP A 78 8.37 4.34 18.21
N LYS A 79 9.32 5.26 18.45
CA LYS A 79 10.55 5.32 17.66
C LYS A 79 11.34 4.01 17.79
N GLY A 80 11.55 3.33 16.67
CA GLY A 80 12.30 2.06 16.62
C GLY A 80 11.42 0.83 16.53
N ASP A 81 10.10 0.97 16.69
CA ASP A 81 9.17 -0.10 16.36
C ASP A 81 9.20 -0.40 14.87
N TYR A 82 9.02 -1.67 14.52
CA TYR A 82 8.94 -2.12 13.15
C TYR A 82 7.73 -3.02 12.96
N ALA A 83 6.88 -2.66 12.00
CA ALA A 83 5.79 -3.46 11.50
C ALA A 83 5.80 -3.44 9.97
N GLU A 84 5.29 -4.48 9.34
CA GLU A 84 5.02 -4.49 7.90
C GLU A 84 3.74 -5.24 7.59
N ILE A 85 3.10 -4.89 6.48
CA ILE A 85 1.88 -5.55 6.03
C ILE A 85 2.22 -6.97 5.57
N ARG A 86 1.52 -7.95 6.14
CA ARG A 86 1.75 -9.36 5.85
C ARG A 86 1.01 -9.77 4.57
N SER A 87 1.77 -10.03 3.50
CA SER A 87 1.24 -10.59 2.24
C SER A 87 1.23 -12.12 2.18
N GLY A 88 1.67 -12.79 3.24
CA GLY A 88 1.73 -14.26 3.33
C GLY A 88 2.35 -14.73 4.63
N SER A 89 3.54 -15.34 4.55
CA SER A 89 4.37 -15.64 5.72
C SER A 89 5.21 -14.42 6.11
N CYS A 90 5.43 -14.22 7.41
CA CYS A 90 6.37 -13.20 7.85
C CYS A 90 7.81 -13.63 7.53
N PRO A 91 8.68 -12.70 7.08
CA PRO A 91 10.08 -13.02 6.85
C PRO A 91 10.79 -13.43 8.15
N THR A 92 11.91 -14.13 7.99
CA THR A 92 12.67 -14.70 9.10
C THR A 92 13.08 -13.62 10.11
N GLY A 93 12.74 -13.83 11.38
CA GLY A 93 13.06 -12.90 12.46
C GLY A 93 11.98 -11.86 12.76
N LEU A 94 10.81 -11.93 12.10
CA LEU A 94 9.60 -11.21 12.48
C LEU A 94 8.53 -12.16 13.04
N LYS A 95 7.71 -11.63 13.95
CA LYS A 95 6.58 -12.32 14.57
C LYS A 95 5.29 -11.90 13.87
N THR A 96 4.40 -12.86 13.64
CA THR A 96 3.07 -12.55 13.09
C THR A 96 2.21 -11.87 14.16
N SER A 97 1.65 -10.71 13.83
CA SER A 97 0.66 -10.00 14.64
C SER A 97 -0.52 -9.61 13.75
N GLY A 98 -1.51 -10.49 13.68
CA GLY A 98 -2.71 -10.30 12.86
C GLY A 98 -2.39 -10.22 11.36
N LYS A 99 -2.65 -9.06 10.75
CA LYS A 99 -2.35 -8.77 9.33
C LYS A 99 -0.95 -8.19 9.11
N TYR A 100 -0.12 -8.20 10.14
CA TYR A 100 1.20 -7.60 10.12
C TYR A 100 2.28 -8.56 10.60
N CYS A 101 3.51 -8.21 10.27
CA CYS A 101 4.72 -8.80 10.82
C CYS A 101 5.45 -7.75 11.63
N VAL A 102 5.78 -8.04 12.88
CA VAL A 102 6.45 -7.11 13.81
C VAL A 102 7.80 -7.65 14.26
N LYS A 103 8.74 -6.76 14.56
CA LYS A 103 10.06 -7.12 15.08
C LYS A 103 10.03 -7.31 16.60
#